data_AF-A0AAN7KJU8-F1
#
_entry.id   AF-A0AAN7KJU8-F1
#
_cell.length_a   1.000
_cell.length_b   1.000
_cell.length_c   1.000
_cell.angle_alpha   90.00
_cell.angle_beta   90.00
_cell.angle_gamma   90.00
#
_symmetry.space_group_name_H-M   'P 1'
#
loop_
_entity.id
_entity.type
_entity.pdbx_description
1 polymer ?
#
loop_
_entity_poly.entity_id
_entity_poly.type
_entity_poly.pdbx_seq_one_letter_code
_entity_poly.pdbx_strand_id
1 'polypeptide(L)'
;MEQSLTSCKRSSKVAAILSSKIRSRRQRHRRGVAAPSNNRSVEMKVRKLQRLIPGGEGLRPELLFSRTADYISQLRLQVHVLQALSKIYGR
;
A
#
# COMPACT_ATOMS: atom_id res chain seq x y z
N MET A 1 -39.28 -13.10 -58.65
CA MET A 1 -39.37 -12.75 -57.23
C MET A 1 -38.13 -13.34 -56.58
N GLU A 2 -37.18 -12.49 -56.21
CA GLU A 2 -36.86 -12.23 -54.78
C GLU A 2 -36.02 -13.39 -54.21
N GLN A 3 -34.78 -13.25 -53.74
CA GLN A 3 -34.10 -12.16 -53.07
C GLN A 3 -32.58 -12.43 -53.09
N SER A 4 -31.83 -11.34 -53.13
CA SER A 4 -30.70 -10.99 -52.26
C SER A 4 -30.28 -12.06 -51.23
N LEU A 5 -28.99 -12.18 -50.96
CA LEU A 5 -28.43 -11.98 -49.61
C LEU A 5 -26.90 -12.09 -49.64
N THR A 6 -26.30 -11.06 -49.05
CA THR A 6 -24.88 -10.74 -48.98
C THR A 6 -24.11 -11.76 -48.13
N SER A 7 -23.18 -12.49 -48.74
CA SER A 7 -22.29 -13.43 -48.04
C SER A 7 -21.07 -12.70 -47.45
N CYS A 8 -21.28 -11.94 -46.37
CA CYS A 8 -20.19 -11.29 -45.62
C CYS A 8 -19.58 -12.24 -44.56
N LYS A 9 -18.87 -13.29 -45.00
CA LYS A 9 -18.15 -14.24 -44.10
C LYS A 9 -16.78 -13.74 -43.58
N ARG A 10 -16.39 -12.50 -43.88
CA ARG A 10 -15.09 -11.92 -43.44
C ARG A 10 -15.08 -11.34 -42.02
N SER A 11 -16.24 -11.20 -41.37
CA SER A 11 -16.36 -10.46 -40.09
C SER A 11 -16.03 -11.29 -38.83
N SER A 12 -16.13 -12.61 -38.89
CA SER A 12 -16.07 -13.48 -37.71
C SER A 12 -14.67 -13.59 -37.08
N LYS A 13 -13.61 -13.59 -37.91
CA LYS A 13 -12.22 -13.69 -37.42
C LYS A 13 -11.77 -12.41 -36.70
N VAL A 14 -12.16 -11.25 -37.22
CA VAL A 14 -11.83 -9.96 -36.63
C VAL A 14 -12.55 -9.78 -35.28
N ALA A 15 -13.82 -10.19 -35.19
CA ALA A 15 -14.58 -10.19 -33.94
C ALA A 15 -13.95 -11.11 -32.87
N ALA A 16 -13.46 -12.29 -33.25
CA ALA A 16 -12.80 -13.23 -32.34
C ALA A 16 -11.46 -12.69 -31.79
N ILE A 17 -10.65 -12.05 -32.65
CA ILE A 17 -9.37 -11.44 -32.26
C ILE A 17 -9.59 -10.24 -31.34
N LEU A 18 -10.57 -9.39 -31.63
CA LEU A 18 -10.91 -8.25 -30.76
C LEU A 18 -11.42 -8.74 -29.40
N SER A 19 -12.23 -9.80 -29.39
CA SER A 19 -12.74 -10.43 -28.17
C SER A 19 -11.65 -11.05 -27.31
N SER A 20 -10.62 -11.67 -27.91
CA SER A 20 -9.50 -12.23 -27.16
C SER A 20 -8.57 -11.15 -26.60
N LYS A 21 -8.37 -10.04 -27.33
CA LYS A 21 -7.63 -8.87 -26.86
C LYS A 21 -8.34 -8.17 -25.69
N ILE A 22 -9.67 -8.02 -25.75
CA ILE A 22 -10.48 -7.43 -24.67
C ILE A 22 -10.45 -8.32 -23.42
N ARG A 23 -10.53 -9.65 -23.58
CA ARG A 23 -10.41 -10.60 -22.46
C ARG A 23 -9.03 -10.58 -21.81
N SER A 24 -7.96 -10.54 -22.62
CA SER A 24 -6.58 -10.39 -22.14
C SER A 24 -6.35 -9.11 -21.34
N ARG A 25 -6.94 -7.98 -21.77
CA ARG A 25 -6.86 -6.70 -21.06
C ARG A 25 -7.63 -6.71 -19.73
N ARG A 26 -8.81 -7.34 -19.69
CA ARG A 26 -9.60 -7.52 -18.45
C ARG A 26 -8.91 -8.45 -17.44
N GLN A 27 -8.22 -9.48 -17.92
CA GLN A 27 -7.53 -10.44 -17.05
C GLN A 27 -6.25 -9.86 -16.42
N ARG A 28 -5.57 -8.93 -17.09
CA ARG A 28 -4.41 -8.22 -16.52
C ARG A 28 -4.82 -7.24 -15.41
N HIS A 29 -5.98 -6.60 -15.51
CA HIS A 29 -6.48 -5.71 -14.45
C HIS A 29 -6.93 -6.43 -13.17
N ARG A 30 -7.23 -7.74 -13.23
CA ARG A 30 -7.56 -8.53 -12.03
C ARG A 30 -6.35 -9.13 -11.30
N ARG A 31 -5.12 -8.87 -11.76
CA ARG A 31 -3.89 -9.25 -11.04
C ARG A 31 -3.39 -8.17 -10.09
N GLY A 32 -4.03 -7.00 -10.07
CA GLY A 32 -3.82 -6.00 -9.03
C GLY A 32 -4.77 -6.26 -7.86
N VAL A 33 -4.27 -6.20 -6.64
CA VAL A 33 -5.00 -6.40 -5.37
C VAL A 33 -5.20 -7.87 -4.96
N ALA A 34 -4.11 -8.64 -4.95
CA ALA A 34 -4.00 -9.66 -3.91
C ALA A 34 -3.98 -8.91 -2.57
N ALA A 35 -5.06 -9.02 -1.78
CA ALA A 35 -5.13 -8.44 -0.45
C ALA A 35 -3.85 -8.82 0.33
N PRO A 36 -3.15 -7.85 0.94
CA PRO A 36 -1.95 -8.17 1.70
C PRO A 36 -2.37 -9.11 2.84
N SER A 37 -1.89 -10.36 2.80
CA SER A 37 -1.93 -11.25 3.96
C SER A 37 -1.47 -10.46 5.19
N ASN A 38 -2.24 -10.54 6.28
CA ASN A 38 -2.04 -9.75 7.50
C ASN A 38 -0.57 -9.72 7.97
N ASN A 39 0.15 -10.83 7.79
CA ASN A 39 1.56 -10.95 8.16
C ASN A 39 2.47 -10.01 7.37
N ARG A 40 2.25 -9.82 6.06
CA ARG A 40 2.99 -8.84 5.24
C ARG A 40 2.72 -7.40 5.66
N SER A 41 1.50 -7.12 6.13
CA SER A 41 1.13 -5.81 6.66
C SER A 41 1.87 -5.50 7.97
N VAL A 42 1.96 -6.48 8.88
CA VAL A 42 2.69 -6.32 10.16
C VAL A 42 4.18 -6.14 9.91
N GLU A 43 4.79 -6.93 9.03
CA GLU A 43 6.22 -6.78 8.71
C GLU A 43 6.54 -5.39 8.13
N MET A 44 5.69 -4.87 7.23
CA MET A 44 5.84 -3.51 6.72
C MET A 44 5.74 -2.45 7.82
N LYS A 45 4.84 -2.63 8.79
CA LYS A 45 4.72 -1.72 9.95
C LYS A 45 5.97 -1.77 10.82
N VAL A 46 6.51 -2.96 11.09
CA VAL A 46 7.76 -3.13 11.85
C VAL A 46 8.93 -2.47 11.11
N ARG A 47 9.09 -2.70 9.81
CA ARG A 47 10.12 -2.04 8.99
C ARG A 47 9.98 -0.51 8.99
N LYS A 48 8.74 -0.01 8.94
CA LYS A 48 8.49 1.43 9.04
C LYS A 48 8.87 1.97 10.42
N LEU A 49 8.56 1.23 11.48
CA LEU A 49 8.94 1.60 12.84
C LEU A 49 10.46 1.62 13.02
N GLN A 50 11.18 0.63 12.50
CA GLN A 50 12.65 0.59 12.53
C GLN A 50 13.30 1.85 11.94
N ARG A 51 12.73 2.40 10.87
CA ARG A 51 13.22 3.65 10.22
C ARG A 51 12.89 4.92 11.00
N LEU A 52 11.83 4.90 11.81
CA LEU A 52 11.39 6.07 12.60
C LEU A 52 12.12 6.18 13.93
N ILE A 53 12.52 5.05 14.51
CA ILE A 53 13.14 5.00 15.82
C ILE A 53 14.66 5.19 15.67
N PRO A 54 15.28 6.16 16.40
CA PRO A 54 16.72 6.34 16.38
C PRO A 54 17.45 5.06 16.83
N GLY A 55 18.32 4.54 15.96
CA GLY A 55 19.02 3.27 16.17
C GLY A 55 18.13 2.03 16.06
N GLY A 56 16.94 2.16 15.47
CA GLY A 56 15.96 1.08 15.30
C GLY A 56 16.23 0.14 14.11
N GLU A 57 17.15 0.50 13.22
CA GLU A 57 17.42 -0.24 11.99
C GLU A 57 18.02 -1.62 12.30
N GLY A 58 17.44 -2.68 11.75
CA GLY A 58 17.89 -4.05 11.97
C GLY A 58 17.58 -4.63 13.36
N LEU A 59 16.94 -3.88 14.26
CA LEU A 59 16.57 -4.41 15.58
C LEU A 59 15.49 -5.47 15.49
N ARG A 60 15.61 -6.50 16.34
CA ARG A 60 14.54 -7.49 16.57
C ARG A 60 13.26 -6.78 17.08
N PRO A 61 12.06 -7.28 16.74
CA PRO A 61 10.80 -6.65 17.15
C PRO A 61 10.68 -6.43 18.66
N GLU A 62 11.12 -7.41 19.46
CA GLU A 62 11.07 -7.33 20.92
C GLU A 62 11.84 -6.12 21.47
N LEU A 63 13.08 -5.93 20.99
CA LEU A 63 13.93 -4.80 21.39
C LEU A 63 13.48 -3.48 20.76
N LEU A 64 12.99 -3.54 19.52
CA LEU A 64 12.44 -2.37 18.82
C LEU A 64 11.28 -1.76 19.61
N PHE A 65 10.37 -2.58 20.14
CA PHE A 65 9.23 -2.07 20.92
C PHE A 65 9.66 -1.47 22.26
N SER A 66 10.62 -2.09 22.96
CA SER A 66 11.21 -1.49 24.17
C SER A 66 11.82 -0.13 23.86
N ARG A 67 12.66 -0.05 22.83
CA ARG A 67 13.30 1.19 22.39
C ARG A 67 12.27 2.25 21.97
N THR A 68 11.17 1.81 21.34
CA THR A 68 10.06 2.68 20.96
C THR A 68 9.38 3.28 22.18
N ALA A 69 9.15 2.49 23.24
CA ALA A 69 8.55 2.97 24.48
C ALA A 69 9.43 4.03 25.16
N ASP A 70 10.73 3.80 25.21
CA ASP A 70 11.70 4.76 25.75
C ASP A 70 11.68 6.06 24.95
N TYR A 71 11.73 5.95 23.61
CA TYR A 71 11.74 7.10 22.73
C TYR A 71 10.46 7.94 22.83
N ILE A 72 9.28 7.30 22.88
CA ILE A 72 8.01 8.00 23.09
C ILE A 72 8.00 8.73 24.44
N SER A 73 8.51 8.08 25.50
CA SER A 73 8.57 8.67 26.83
C SER A 73 9.49 9.89 26.87
N GLN A 74 10.65 9.80 26.23
CA GLN A 74 11.59 10.91 26.09
C GLN A 74 10.97 12.08 25.32
N LEU A 75 10.33 11.83 24.18
CA LEU A 75 9.67 12.88 23.39
C LEU A 75 8.56 13.57 24.17
N ARG A 76 7.73 12.81 24.89
CA ARG A 76 6.67 13.37 25.75
C ARG A 76 7.25 14.27 26.83
N LEU A 77 8.32 13.84 27.49
CA LEU A 77 9.01 14.64 28.51
C LEU A 77 9.54 15.95 27.91
N GLN A 78 10.20 15.89 26.75
CA GLN A 78 10.71 17.08 26.06
C GLN A 78 9.59 18.07 25.75
N VAL A 79 8.46 17.60 25.22
CA VAL A 79 7.29 18.44 24.94
C VAL A 79 6.72 19.04 26.22
N HIS A 80 6.58 18.26 27.29
CA HIS A 80 6.06 18.77 28.57
C HIS A 80 6.95 19.87 29.17
N VAL A 81 8.27 19.68 29.12
CA VAL A 81 9.23 20.70 29.59
C VAL A 81 9.10 21.97 28.77
N LEU A 82 9.09 21.87 27.43
CA LEU A 82 8.94 23.03 26.55
C LEU A 82 7.61 23.76 26.78
N GLN A 83 6.52 23.02 26.98
CA GLN A 83 5.21 23.58 27.30
C GLN A 83 5.21 24.29 28.67
N ALA A 84 5.85 23.70 29.68
CA ALA A 84 5.96 24.33 31.00
C ALA A 84 6.77 25.64 30.92
N LEU A 85 7.90 25.62 30.22
CA LEU A 85 8.70 26.83 30.00
C LEU A 85 7.92 27.87 29.20
N SER A 86 7.25 27.47 28.11
CA SER A 86 6.43 28.39 27.31
C SER A 86 5.30 29.01 28.12
N LYS A 87 4.72 28.30 29.10
CA LYS A 87 3.72 28.89 30.01
C LYS A 87 4.31 29.91 30.98
N ILE A 88 5.57 29.74 31.37
CA ILE A 88 6.27 30.65 32.28
C ILE A 88 6.77 31.89 31.54
N TYR A 89 7.36 31.71 30.35
CA TYR A 89 8.05 32.75 29.60
C TYR A 89 7.24 33.35 28.43
N GLY A 90 6.18 32.67 27.97
CA GLY A 90 5.32 33.14 26.88
C GLY A 90 4.16 34.01 27.35
N ARG A 91 4.30 34.64 28.52
CA ARG A 91 3.34 35.60 29.07
C ARG A 91 3.72 37.02 28.65
#